data_AF-A0A0B1SKZ1-F1
#
_entry.id   AF-A0A0B1SKZ1-F1
#
_cell.length_a   1.000
_cell.length_b   1.000
_cell.length_c   1.000
_cell.angle_alpha   90.00
_cell.angle_beta   90.00
_cell.angle_gamma   90.00
#
_symmetry.space_group_name_H-M   'P 1'
#
loop_
_entity.id
_entity.type
_entity.pdbx_description
1 polymer ?
#
loop_
_entity_poly.entity_id
_entity_poly.type
_entity_poly.pdbx_seq_one_letter_code
_entity_poly.pdbx_strand_id
1 'polypeptide(L)'
;MSALQSINEVQDSPRNSSPTEVVYGGTVSPVGDEHRNMSEKVQNMASAIYREFELMIQKYGEDGVKTLMPLVVNVLEALDLAFLEREEQAVDQEMLKEDNEQLVTQYEREKQLRKQAEQQNR
;
A
#
# COMPACT_ATOMS: atom_id res chain seq x y z
N MET A 1 22.55 25.32 59.85
CA MET A 1 23.87 25.56 59.25
C MET A 1 24.01 24.63 58.05
N SER A 2 24.40 25.20 56.91
CA SER A 2 24.79 24.58 55.63
C SER A 2 25.74 23.38 55.82
N ALA A 3 25.90 22.43 54.90
CA ALA A 3 25.85 22.54 53.45
C ALA A 3 25.56 21.19 52.75
N LEU A 4 25.04 21.33 51.53
CA LEU A 4 24.96 20.35 50.45
C LEU A 4 26.31 19.65 50.19
N GLN A 5 26.30 18.37 49.79
CA GLN A 5 26.78 17.97 48.46
C GLN A 5 26.34 16.53 48.12
N SER A 6 25.76 16.42 46.92
CA SER A 6 25.22 15.25 46.23
C SER A 6 26.22 14.12 46.02
N ILE A 7 25.74 12.87 46.00
CA ILE A 7 26.05 11.89 44.94
C ILE A 7 24.81 11.01 44.75
N ASN A 8 24.56 10.80 43.48
CA ASN A 8 23.41 10.24 42.79
C ASN A 8 23.57 8.71 42.72
N GLU A 9 22.58 7.92 43.12
CA GLU A 9 22.40 6.58 42.55
C GLU A 9 20.90 6.25 42.49
N VAL A 10 20.48 5.99 41.27
CA VAL A 10 19.12 6.08 40.76
C VAL A 10 18.40 4.77 41.07
N GLN A 11 17.28 4.88 41.79
CA GLN A 11 16.15 3.98 41.60
C GLN A 11 15.68 4.11 40.15
N ASP A 12 15.78 3.06 39.35
CA ASP A 12 14.62 2.49 38.66
C ASP A 12 15.03 1.29 37.81
N SER A 13 14.33 0.18 38.02
CA SER A 13 14.27 -0.90 37.04
C SER A 13 13.18 -0.59 36.03
N PRO A 14 13.46 -0.57 34.72
CA PRO A 14 12.43 -0.84 33.73
C PRO A 14 12.73 -2.18 33.05
N ARG A 15 11.84 -3.13 33.37
CA ARG A 15 11.16 -4.02 32.43
C ARG A 15 11.98 -4.45 31.20
N ASN A 16 12.40 -5.70 31.26
CA ASN A 16 12.67 -6.60 30.14
C ASN A 16 11.91 -6.19 28.88
N SER A 17 12.64 -5.66 27.89
CA SER A 17 12.15 -5.32 26.57
C SER A 17 11.69 -6.59 25.87
N SER A 18 10.38 -6.81 25.82
CA SER A 18 9.76 -7.71 24.86
C SER A 18 10.16 -7.31 23.44
N PRO A 19 10.47 -8.26 22.54
CA PRO A 19 10.77 -7.93 21.16
C PRO A 19 9.53 -7.26 20.57
N THR A 20 9.74 -6.08 19.98
CA THR A 20 8.74 -5.33 19.22
C THR A 20 8.01 -6.27 18.26
N GLU A 21 6.74 -6.50 18.56
CA GLU A 21 5.78 -7.13 17.67
C GLU A 21 5.68 -6.25 16.42
N VAL A 22 6.19 -6.74 15.30
CA VAL A 22 6.01 -6.08 14.01
C VAL A 22 4.53 -6.27 13.66
N VAL A 23 3.73 -5.23 13.87
CA VAL A 23 2.31 -5.20 13.49
C VAL A 23 2.23 -5.24 11.96
N TYR A 24 2.20 -6.44 11.41
CA TYR A 24 1.74 -6.69 10.04
C TYR A 24 0.21 -6.77 10.09
N GLY A 25 -0.46 -5.80 9.47
CA GLY A 25 -1.91 -5.83 9.36
C GLY A 25 -2.57 -4.53 9.80
N GLY A 26 -2.37 -3.47 9.00
CA GLY A 26 -3.38 -2.42 8.95
C GLY A 26 -4.63 -3.00 8.30
N THR A 27 -5.60 -3.40 9.10
CA THR A 27 -6.94 -3.74 8.66
C THR A 27 -7.52 -2.53 7.91
N VAL A 28 -7.53 -2.58 6.58
CA VAL A 28 -8.37 -1.67 5.80
C VAL A 28 -9.80 -2.06 6.16
N SER A 29 -10.44 -1.20 6.95
CA SER A 29 -11.84 -1.38 7.32
C SER A 29 -12.67 -1.35 6.03
N PRO A 30 -13.52 -2.34 5.72
CA PRO A 30 -14.29 -2.36 4.48
C PRO A 30 -15.52 -1.44 4.52
N VAL A 31 -15.52 -0.41 5.38
CA VAL A 31 -16.68 0.46 5.63
C VAL A 31 -16.19 1.90 5.70
N GLY A 32 -16.04 2.53 4.54
CA GLY A 32 -15.67 3.95 4.49
C GLY A 32 -15.38 4.55 3.12
N ASP A 33 -15.90 4.01 2.01
CA ASP A 33 -15.65 4.55 0.66
C ASP A 33 -16.90 5.23 0.07
N GLU A 34 -17.43 6.25 0.75
CA GLU A 34 -18.36 7.20 0.10
C GLU A 34 -17.61 8.36 -0.59
N HIS A 35 -16.28 8.42 -0.46
CA HIS A 35 -15.42 9.44 -1.10
C HIS A 35 -14.08 8.85 -1.57
N ARG A 36 -14.10 7.70 -2.26
CA ARG A 36 -12.89 7.25 -2.97
C ARG A 36 -12.80 7.97 -4.31
N ASN A 37 -11.69 8.67 -4.53
CA ASN A 37 -11.47 9.42 -5.77
C ASN A 37 -11.17 8.43 -6.90
N MET A 38 -12.07 8.39 -7.89
CA MET A 38 -11.89 7.69 -9.17
C MET A 38 -10.50 7.98 -9.75
N SER A 39 -9.87 6.97 -10.35
CA SER A 39 -8.61 7.13 -11.08
C SER A 39 -8.71 8.27 -12.09
N GLU A 40 -7.71 9.16 -12.12
CA GLU A 40 -7.67 10.32 -13.04
C GLU A 40 -7.89 9.88 -14.50
N LYS A 41 -7.37 8.71 -14.88
CA LYS A 41 -7.57 8.13 -16.22
C LYS A 41 -9.03 7.79 -16.49
N VAL A 42 -9.69 7.13 -15.53
CA VAL A 42 -11.11 6.75 -15.66
C VAL A 42 -12.00 7.99 -15.63
N GLN A 43 -11.67 8.98 -14.79
CA GLN A 43 -12.36 10.27 -14.75
C GLN A 43 -12.28 11.02 -16.08
N ASN A 44 -11.10 11.06 -16.70
CA ASN A 44 -10.90 11.69 -18.02
C ASN A 44 -11.68 10.95 -19.12
N MET A 45 -11.67 9.61 -19.10
CA MET A 45 -12.47 8.80 -20.03
C MET A 45 -13.98 9.04 -19.83
N ALA A 46 -14.45 9.02 -18.59
CA ALA A 46 -15.85 9.28 -18.25
C ALA A 46 -16.28 10.64 -18.79
N SER A 47 -15.47 11.69 -18.54
CA SER A 47 -15.74 13.05 -19.02
C SER A 47 -15.86 13.12 -20.54
N ALA A 48 -14.97 12.43 -21.26
CA ALA A 48 -15.03 12.36 -22.72
C ALA A 48 -16.27 11.61 -23.22
N ILE A 49 -16.62 10.48 -22.60
CA ILE A 49 -17.78 9.67 -22.99
C ILE A 49 -19.09 10.42 -22.72
N TYR A 50 -19.22 11.06 -21.56
CA TYR A 50 -20.42 11.85 -21.24
C TYR A 50 -20.61 13.02 -22.20
N ARG A 51 -19.52 13.68 -22.63
CA ARG A 51 -19.59 14.72 -23.65
C ARG A 51 -20.12 14.19 -24.99
N GLU A 52 -19.68 13.02 -25.42
CA GLU A 52 -20.20 12.38 -26.64
C GLU A 52 -21.67 11.96 -26.48
N PHE A 53 -22.07 11.50 -25.30
CA PHE A 53 -23.48 11.23 -24.99
C PHE A 53 -24.34 12.48 -25.05
N GLU A 54 -23.87 13.63 -24.56
CA GLU A 54 -24.59 14.90 -24.73
C GLU A 54 -24.82 15.23 -26.21
N LEU A 55 -23.80 15.05 -27.06
CA LEU A 55 -23.94 15.24 -28.51
C LEU A 55 -24.94 14.26 -29.13
N MET A 56 -24.94 13.00 -28.71
CA MET A 56 -25.91 12.01 -29.15
C MET A 56 -27.34 12.38 -28.72
N ILE A 57 -27.53 12.82 -27.48
CA ILE A 57 -28.83 13.26 -26.97
C ILE A 57 -29.34 14.46 -27.79
N GLN A 58 -28.47 15.43 -28.08
CA GLN A 58 -28.84 16.58 -28.90
C GLN A 58 -29.29 16.19 -30.31
N LYS A 59 -28.65 15.19 -30.92
CA LYS A 59 -28.91 14.79 -32.31
C LYS A 59 -30.02 13.76 -32.49
N TYR A 60 -30.16 12.84 -31.55
CA TYR A 60 -31.03 11.66 -31.67
C TYR A 60 -32.03 11.51 -30.53
N GLY A 61 -32.00 12.38 -29.52
CA GLY A 61 -32.82 12.30 -28.32
C GLY A 61 -32.24 11.36 -27.25
N GLU A 62 -32.81 11.43 -26.05
CA GLU A 62 -32.36 10.67 -24.88
C GLU A 62 -32.48 9.15 -25.06
N ASP A 63 -33.50 8.69 -25.79
CA ASP A 63 -33.75 7.26 -26.01
C ASP A 63 -32.58 6.55 -26.71
N GLY A 64 -31.76 7.28 -27.48
CA GLY A 64 -30.58 6.74 -28.16
C GLY A 64 -29.44 6.29 -27.23
N VAL A 65 -29.43 6.77 -25.98
CA VAL A 65 -28.36 6.50 -24.99
C VAL A 65 -28.88 5.86 -23.71
N LYS A 66 -30.20 5.91 -23.46
CA LYS A 66 -30.85 5.50 -22.21
C LYS A 66 -30.45 4.10 -21.71
N THR A 67 -30.38 3.12 -22.61
CA THR A 67 -29.98 1.74 -22.25
C THR A 67 -28.47 1.52 -22.28
N LEU A 68 -27.72 2.40 -22.96
CA LEU A 68 -26.27 2.31 -23.09
C LEU A 68 -25.55 2.96 -21.89
N MET A 69 -26.05 4.09 -21.39
CA MET A 69 -25.48 4.79 -20.23
C MET A 69 -25.18 3.87 -19.04
N PRO A 70 -26.14 3.07 -18.52
CA PRO A 70 -25.86 2.20 -17.37
C PRO A 70 -24.79 1.15 -17.68
N LEU A 71 -24.71 0.65 -18.92
CA LEU A 71 -23.66 -0.29 -19.31
C LEU A 71 -22.28 0.37 -19.30
N VAL A 72 -22.19 1.60 -19.78
CA VAL A 72 -20.93 2.36 -19.77
C VAL A 72 -20.52 2.74 -18.35
N VAL A 73 -21.47 3.13 -17.50
CA VAL A 73 -21.21 3.38 -16.07
C VAL A 73 -20.62 2.13 -15.42
N ASN A 74 -21.27 0.97 -15.60
CA ASN A 74 -20.76 -0.30 -15.05
C ASN A 74 -19.34 -0.62 -15.55
N VAL A 75 -19.04 -0.34 -16.82
CA VAL A 75 -17.68 -0.55 -17.37
C VAL A 75 -16.67 0.41 -16.76
N LEU A 76 -17.03 1.68 -16.56
CA LEU A 76 -16.15 2.67 -15.93
C LEU A 76 -15.91 2.33 -14.45
N GLU A 77 -16.93 1.89 -13.72
CA GLU A 77 -16.81 1.42 -12.34
C GLU A 77 -15.92 0.17 -12.24
N ALA A 78 -16.13 -0.82 -13.11
CA ALA A 78 -15.29 -2.01 -13.16
C ALA A 78 -13.82 -1.68 -13.52
N LEU A 79 -13.62 -0.71 -14.40
CA LEU A 79 -12.29 -0.25 -14.76
C LEU A 79 -11.60 0.46 -13.58
N ASP A 80 -12.33 1.28 -12.83
CA ASP A 80 -11.79 1.95 -11.64
C ASP A 80 -11.37 0.96 -10.56
N LEU A 81 -12.22 -0.04 -10.30
CA LEU A 81 -11.90 -1.15 -9.41
C LEU A 81 -10.63 -1.89 -9.87
N ALA A 82 -10.51 -2.18 -11.16
CA ALA A 82 -9.32 -2.84 -11.70
C ALA A 82 -8.05 -1.98 -11.57
N PHE A 83 -8.15 -0.64 -11.64
CA PHE A 83 -7.02 0.25 -11.36
C PHE A 83 -6.60 0.17 -9.89
N LEU A 84 -7.56 0.15 -8.97
CA LEU A 84 -7.31 0.09 -7.53
C LEU A 84 -6.68 -1.24 -7.13
N GLU A 85 -7.24 -2.37 -7.58
CA GLU A 85 -6.66 -3.70 -7.36
C GLU A 85 -5.25 -3.79 -7.93
N ARG A 86 -5.00 -3.18 -9.09
CA ARG A 86 -3.67 -3.16 -9.69
C ARG A 86 -2.67 -2.36 -8.86
N GLU A 87 -3.07 -1.20 -8.32
CA GLU A 87 -2.18 -0.39 -7.48
C GLU A 87 -1.84 -1.10 -6.17
N GLU A 88 -2.82 -1.75 -5.54
CA GLU A 88 -2.62 -2.59 -4.36
C GLU A 88 -1.63 -3.73 -4.66
N GLN A 89 -1.87 -4.49 -5.73
CA GLN A 89 -0.97 -5.56 -6.16
C GLN A 89 0.45 -5.06 -6.49
N ALA A 90 0.58 -3.86 -7.04
CA ALA A 90 1.89 -3.28 -7.35
C ALA A 90 2.69 -2.97 -6.07
N VAL A 91 2.02 -2.49 -5.02
CA VAL A 91 2.63 -2.27 -3.70
C VAL A 91 3.07 -3.60 -3.10
N ASP A 92 2.20 -4.61 -3.09
CA ASP A 92 2.53 -5.95 -2.58
C ASP A 92 3.73 -6.56 -3.31
N GLN A 93 3.76 -6.45 -4.63
CA GLN A 93 4.89 -6.91 -5.43
C GLN A 93 6.20 -6.23 -5.05
N GLU A 94 6.17 -4.93 -4.77
CA GLU A 94 7.38 -4.20 -4.40
C GLU A 94 7.88 -4.58 -3.01
N MET A 95 6.97 -4.74 -2.04
CA MET A 95 7.33 -5.23 -0.71
C MET A 95 7.96 -6.64 -0.77
N LEU A 96 7.40 -7.54 -1.58
CA LEU A 96 7.95 -8.90 -1.74
C LEU A 96 9.33 -8.89 -2.40
N LYS A 97 9.59 -7.98 -3.34
CA LYS A 97 10.93 -7.84 -3.92
C LYS A 97 11.92 -7.33 -2.88
N GLU A 98 11.54 -6.33 -2.09
CA GLU A 98 12.40 -5.79 -1.03
C GLU A 98 12.77 -6.87 -0.01
N ASP A 99 11.79 -7.68 0.45
CA ASP A 99 12.04 -8.81 1.35
C ASP A 99 12.99 -9.84 0.70
N ASN A 100 12.79 -10.14 -0.58
CA ASN A 100 13.65 -11.06 -1.32
C ASN A 100 15.11 -10.56 -1.39
N GLU A 101 15.32 -9.28 -1.67
CA GLU A 101 16.65 -8.66 -1.71
C GLU A 101 17.35 -8.71 -0.35
N GLN A 102 16.60 -8.46 0.73
CA GLN A 102 17.11 -8.59 2.08
C GLN A 102 17.53 -10.04 2.39
N LEU A 103 16.69 -11.02 2.05
CA LEU A 103 16.99 -12.45 2.23
C LEU A 103 18.23 -12.88 1.45
N VAL A 104 18.39 -12.44 0.21
CA VAL A 104 19.58 -12.73 -0.62
C VAL A 104 20.84 -12.16 0.04
N THR A 105 20.79 -10.90 0.48
CA THR A 105 21.92 -10.24 1.15
C THR A 105 22.33 -10.98 2.42
N GLN A 106 21.36 -11.40 3.24
CA GLN A 106 21.61 -12.17 4.46
C GLN A 106 22.23 -13.53 4.15
N TYR A 107 21.67 -14.24 3.17
CA TYR A 107 22.19 -15.53 2.72
C TYR A 107 23.64 -15.44 2.23
N GLU A 108 23.98 -14.42 1.44
CA GLU A 108 25.35 -14.24 0.95
C GLU A 108 26.34 -13.97 2.08
N ARG A 109 25.94 -13.14 3.06
CA ARG A 109 26.75 -12.87 4.26
C ARG A 109 27.02 -14.16 5.04
N GLU A 110 25.99 -14.95 5.32
CA GLU A 110 26.12 -16.19 6.08
C GLU A 110 26.99 -17.21 5.35
N LYS A 111 26.80 -17.33 4.03
CA LYS A 111 27.65 -18.18 3.17
C LYS A 111 29.12 -17.78 3.23
N GLN A 112 29.43 -16.48 3.27
CA GLN A 112 30.81 -16.00 3.41
C GLN A 112 31.38 -16.32 4.80
N LEU A 113 30.63 -16.05 5.87
CA LEU A 113 31.05 -16.35 7.25
C LEU A 113 31.34 -17.84 7.43
N ARG A 114 30.49 -18.71 6.88
CA ARG A 114 30.69 -20.17 6.93
C ARG A 114 31.98 -20.61 6.23
N LYS A 115 32.27 -20.08 5.04
CA LYS A 115 33.53 -20.36 4.33
C LYS A 115 34.75 -19.92 5.13
N GLN A 116 34.70 -18.77 5.80
CA GLN A 116 35.81 -18.28 6.63
C GLN A 116 36.03 -19.17 7.85
N ALA A 117 34.97 -19.59 8.52
CA ALA A 117 35.06 -20.51 9.67
C ALA A 117 35.63 -21.88 9.28
N GLU A 118 35.25 -22.41 8.10
CA GLU A 118 35.81 -23.67 7.57
C GLU A 118 37.31 -23.56 7.25
N GLN A 119 37.79 -22.39 6.84
CA GLN A 119 39.22 -22.15 6.59
C GLN A 119 40.03 -21.98 7.87
N GLN A 120 39.47 -21.33 8.90
CA GLN A 120 40.14 -21.15 10.20
C GLN A 120 40.28 -22.45 11.01
N ASN A 121 39.40 -23.42 10.76
CA ASN A 121 39.41 -24.73 11.43
C ASN A 121 40.26 -25.80 10.70
N ARG A 122 41.08 -25.43 9.71
CA ARG A 122 42.06 -26.29 9.04
C ARG A 122 43.48 -25.93 9.44
#